data_AF-A0A495ADA2-F1
#
_entry.id   AF-A0A495ADA2-F1
#
_cell.length_a   1.000
_cell.length_b   1.000
_cell.length_c   1.000
_cell.angle_alpha   90.00
_cell.angle_beta   90.00
_cell.angle_gamma   90.00
#
_symmetry.space_group_name_H-M   'P 1'
#
loop_
_entity.id
_entity.type
_entity.pdbx_description
1 polymer ?
#
loop_
_entity_poly.entity_id
_entity_poly.type
_entity_poly.pdbx_seq_one_letter_code
_entity_poly.pdbx_strand_id
1 'polypeptide(L)'
;MLGTINRGFTLIEVLVATGLLTTAISLLLPMISLLNNEQLILSERRQIMHELHDNLQPYLWKEKSAPGEYSSKINGTLVTYEYAHEGEYVEGCAIWQNVRKTNETLCIYGIKE
;
A
#
# COMPACT_ATOMS: atom_id res chain seq x y z
N MET A 1 23.60 -21.01 53.03
CA MET A 1 22.77 -20.31 54.03
C MET A 1 22.09 -19.16 53.29
N LEU A 2 20.81 -19.33 52.97
CA LEU A 2 19.98 -18.31 52.33
C LEU A 2 19.92 -17.06 53.22
N GLY A 3 20.27 -15.90 52.66
CA GLY A 3 19.96 -14.59 53.24
C GLY A 3 18.92 -13.89 52.36
N THR A 4 17.67 -13.98 52.78
CA THR A 4 16.45 -13.52 52.10
C THR A 4 16.25 -11.99 52.10
N ILE A 5 16.12 -11.41 50.91
CA ILE A 5 14.98 -10.59 50.40
C ILE A 5 14.30 -9.54 51.33
N ASN A 6 14.41 -8.25 50.98
CA ASN A 6 13.33 -7.22 50.94
C ASN A 6 13.89 -5.88 50.38
N ARG A 7 13.70 -5.49 49.11
CA ARG A 7 12.49 -5.18 48.31
C ARG A 7 11.90 -3.79 48.58
N GLY A 8 12.62 -2.76 48.15
CA GLY A 8 12.05 -1.47 47.78
C GLY A 8 12.66 -1.05 46.45
N PHE A 9 11.92 -1.21 45.35
CA PHE A 9 12.34 -0.64 44.06
C PHE A 9 12.49 0.87 44.30
N THR A 10 13.67 1.44 44.06
CA THR A 10 13.84 2.88 44.29
C THR A 10 12.94 3.62 43.31
N LEU A 11 12.26 4.69 43.75
CA LEU A 11 11.36 5.46 42.88
C LEU A 11 12.06 5.91 41.59
N ILE A 12 13.36 6.21 41.67
CA ILE A 12 14.19 6.59 40.52
C ILE A 12 14.31 5.44 39.52
N GLU A 13 14.56 4.22 39.98
CA GLU A 13 14.64 3.04 39.10
C GLU A 13 13.30 2.78 38.41
N VAL A 14 12.16 2.94 39.11
CA VAL A 14 10.83 2.83 38.50
C VAL A 14 10.64 3.91 37.43
N LEU A 15 11.03 5.15 37.71
CA LEU A 15 10.88 6.27 36.80
C LEU A 15 11.72 6.09 35.54
N VAL A 16 12.98 5.64 35.69
CA VAL A 16 13.87 5.37 34.54
C VAL A 16 13.33 4.21 33.71
N ALA A 17 12.96 3.09 34.34
CA ALA A 17 12.41 1.94 33.62
C ALA A 17 11.11 2.29 32.88
N THR A 18 10.23 3.06 33.52
CA THR A 18 8.98 3.52 32.92
C THR A 18 9.25 4.50 31.77
N GLY A 19 10.18 5.44 31.93
CA GLY A 19 10.58 6.37 30.88
C GLY A 19 11.08 5.62 29.63
N LEU A 20 11.98 4.65 29.82
CA LEU A 20 12.47 3.81 28.73
C LEU A 20 11.34 3.04 28.05
N LEU A 21 10.44 2.44 28.83
CA LEU A 21 9.30 1.71 28.31
C LEU A 21 8.37 2.63 27.50
N THR A 22 8.04 3.81 28.02
CA THR A 22 7.21 4.79 27.33
C THR A 22 7.87 5.26 26.03
N THR A 23 9.17 5.54 26.04
CA THR A 23 9.92 5.89 24.82
C THR A 23 9.86 4.76 23.81
N ALA A 24 10.12 3.52 24.21
CA ALA A 24 10.06 2.36 23.32
C ALA A 24 8.67 2.20 22.70
N ILE A 25 7.60 2.27 23.50
CA ILE A 25 6.22 2.16 23.02
C ILE A 25 5.89 3.31 22.06
N SER A 26 6.28 4.54 22.40
CA SER A 26 6.01 5.73 21.57
C SER A 26 6.66 5.68 20.19
N LEU A 27 7.76 4.92 20.04
CA LEU A 27 8.46 4.75 18.77
C LEU A 27 7.97 3.52 18.02
N LEU A 28 7.84 2.39 18.70
CA LEU A 28 7.53 1.11 18.06
C LEU A 28 6.09 1.06 17.54
N LEU A 29 5.11 1.60 18.28
CA LEU A 29 3.71 1.60 17.85
C LEU A 29 3.50 2.33 16.50
N PRO A 30 3.90 3.60 16.33
CA PRO A 30 3.73 4.28 15.04
C PRO A 30 4.59 3.66 13.94
N MET A 31 5.78 3.14 14.26
CA MET A 31 6.65 2.48 13.27
C MET A 31 6.00 1.22 12.69
N ILE A 32 5.41 0.37 13.54
CA ILE A 32 4.70 -0.85 13.08
C ILE A 32 3.48 -0.45 12.25
N SER A 33 2.71 0.55 12.69
CA SER A 33 1.55 1.04 11.93
C SER A 33 1.97 1.58 10.56
N LEU A 34 3.07 2.33 10.49
CA LEU A 34 3.61 2.86 9.24
C LEU A 34 4.01 1.73 8.28
N LEU A 35 4.76 0.73 8.78
CA LEU A 35 5.20 -0.41 7.98
C LEU A 35 4.03 -1.22 7.42
N ASN A 36 3.01 -1.49 8.23
CA ASN A 36 1.82 -2.20 7.78
C ASN A 36 1.09 -1.43 6.67
N ASN A 37 0.97 -0.11 6.80
CA ASN A 37 0.35 0.73 5.78
C ASN A 37 1.16 0.73 4.47
N GLU A 38 2.49 0.82 4.53
CA GLU A 38 3.33 0.74 3.33
C GLU A 38 3.22 -0.62 2.62
N GLN A 39 3.19 -1.71 3.37
CA GLN A 39 3.01 -3.05 2.81
C GLN A 39 1.65 -3.20 2.11
N LEU A 40 0.58 -2.66 2.71
CA LEU A 40 -0.75 -2.67 2.10
C LEU A 40 -0.76 -1.86 0.80
N ILE A 41 -0.19 -0.66 0.78
CA ILE A 41 -0.10 0.17 -0.44
C ILE A 41 0.66 -0.56 -1.55
N LEU A 42 1.80 -1.18 -1.22
CA LEU A 42 2.61 -1.91 -2.20
C LEU A 42 1.87 -3.16 -2.72
N SER A 43 1.15 -3.86 -1.85
CA SER A 43 0.34 -5.01 -2.23
C SER A 43 -0.81 -4.61 -3.15
N GLU A 44 -1.56 -3.56 -2.79
CA GLU A 44 -2.64 -3.01 -3.63
C GLU A 44 -2.11 -2.59 -4.99
N ARG A 45 -1.03 -1.80 -5.03
CA ARG A 45 -0.41 -1.34 -6.27
C ARG A 45 -0.01 -2.50 -7.18
N ARG A 46 0.55 -3.59 -6.61
CA ARG A 46 0.92 -4.77 -7.39
C ARG A 46 -0.31 -5.48 -7.95
N GLN A 47 -1.36 -5.64 -7.16
CA GLN A 47 -2.59 -6.30 -7.62
C GLN A 47 -3.27 -5.51 -8.74
N ILE A 48 -3.38 -4.19 -8.57
CA ILE A 48 -3.95 -3.28 -9.58
C ILE A 48 -3.10 -3.31 -10.85
N MET A 49 -1.77 -3.33 -10.73
CA MET A 49 -0.87 -3.45 -11.88
C MET A 49 -1.13 -4.73 -12.68
N HIS A 50 -1.27 -5.88 -12.00
CA HIS A 50 -1.54 -7.14 -12.66
C HIS A 50 -2.90 -7.13 -13.37
N GLU A 51 -3.94 -6.63 -12.72
CA GLU A 51 -5.26 -6.54 -13.33
C GLU A 51 -5.27 -5.57 -14.52
N LEU A 52 -4.61 -4.41 -14.39
CA LEU A 52 -4.44 -3.46 -15.48
C LEU A 52 -3.69 -4.07 -16.67
N HIS A 53 -2.62 -4.83 -16.40
CA HIS A 53 -1.86 -5.53 -17.44
C HIS A 53 -2.72 -6.56 -18.18
N ASP A 54 -3.43 -7.42 -17.43
CA ASP A 54 -4.31 -8.44 -17.98
C ASP A 54 -5.46 -7.82 -18.79
N ASN A 55 -5.99 -6.69 -18.33
CA ASN A 55 -7.05 -5.95 -19.04
C ASN A 55 -6.54 -5.24 -20.29
N LEU A 56 -5.30 -4.74 -20.29
CA LEU A 56 -4.71 -4.07 -21.44
C LEU A 56 -4.38 -5.06 -22.58
N GLN A 57 -3.95 -6.27 -22.24
CA GLN A 57 -3.42 -7.25 -23.19
C GLN A 57 -4.36 -7.61 -24.36
N PRO A 58 -5.68 -7.80 -24.17
CA PRO A 58 -6.63 -7.99 -25.27
C PRO A 58 -6.65 -6.84 -26.29
N TYR A 59 -6.39 -5.59 -25.89
CA TYR A 59 -6.40 -4.42 -26.78
C TYR A 59 -5.10 -4.24 -27.54
N LEU A 60 -4.01 -4.85 -27.05
CA LEU A 60 -2.73 -4.91 -27.73
C LEU A 60 -2.72 -6.01 -28.80
N TRP A 61 -3.35 -7.16 -28.53
CA TRP A 61 -3.29 -8.34 -29.42
C TRP A 61 -4.47 -8.53 -30.36
N LYS A 62 -5.67 -8.12 -29.94
CA LYS A 62 -6.86 -8.17 -30.79
C LYS A 62 -7.12 -6.72 -31.16
N GLU A 63 -7.36 -6.41 -32.43
CA GLU A 63 -7.68 -5.06 -32.94
C GLU A 63 -9.00 -4.49 -32.37
N LYS A 64 -9.23 -4.60 -31.06
CA LYS A 64 -10.32 -3.97 -30.34
C LYS A 64 -9.86 -2.59 -29.89
N SER A 65 -10.72 -1.61 -30.12
CA SER A 65 -10.64 -0.31 -29.46
C SER A 65 -10.74 -0.50 -27.95
N ALA A 66 -9.84 0.14 -27.21
CA ALA A 66 -9.87 0.14 -25.76
C ALA A 66 -11.18 0.80 -25.25
N PRO A 67 -11.82 0.26 -24.19
CA PRO A 67 -12.97 0.89 -23.56
C PRO A 67 -12.47 2.16 -22.90
N GLY A 68 -13.06 3.32 -23.22
CA GLY A 68 -12.55 4.61 -22.73
C GLY A 68 -12.32 4.62 -21.21
N GLU A 69 -13.39 4.48 -20.43
CA GLU A 69 -13.33 4.46 -18.96
C GLU A 69 -14.25 3.38 -18.39
N TYR A 70 -13.78 2.65 -17.38
CA TYR A 70 -14.64 1.80 -16.55
C TYR A 70 -14.08 1.67 -15.13
N SER A 71 -14.96 1.43 -14.15
CA SER A 71 -14.54 1.18 -12.77
C SER A 71 -14.74 -0.29 -12.39
N SER A 72 -13.79 -0.84 -11.65
CA SER A 72 -13.84 -2.17 -11.04
C SER A 72 -13.61 -2.07 -9.53
N LYS A 73 -13.93 -3.14 -8.80
CA LYS A 73 -13.71 -3.21 -7.36
C LYS A 73 -12.72 -4.32 -7.05
N ILE A 74 -11.58 -3.94 -6.49
CA ILE A 74 -10.49 -4.86 -6.12
C ILE A 74 -10.37 -4.87 -4.61
N ASN A 75 -10.63 -6.02 -3.97
CA ASN A 75 -10.56 -6.20 -2.52
C ASN A 75 -11.33 -5.14 -1.69
N GLY A 76 -12.38 -4.52 -2.24
CA GLY A 76 -13.09 -3.45 -1.55
C GLY A 76 -12.81 -2.05 -2.09
N THR A 77 -11.67 -1.85 -2.74
CA THR A 77 -11.21 -0.57 -3.30
C THR A 77 -11.80 -0.35 -4.68
N LEU A 78 -12.42 0.82 -4.90
CA LEU A 78 -12.90 1.23 -6.21
C LEU A 78 -11.73 1.75 -7.03
N VAL A 79 -11.50 1.13 -8.17
CA VAL A 79 -10.43 1.47 -9.11
C VAL A 79 -11.06 1.89 -10.42
N THR A 80 -10.73 3.08 -10.89
CA THR A 80 -11.13 3.57 -12.21
C THR A 80 -10.01 3.31 -13.20
N TYR A 81 -10.36 2.72 -14.32
CA TYR A 81 -9.45 2.45 -15.43
C TYR A 81 -9.77 3.36 -16.60
N GLU A 82 -8.74 3.98 -17.14
CA GLU A 82 -8.80 4.85 -18.30
C GLU A 82 -7.85 4.32 -19.37
N TYR A 83 -8.31 4.31 -20.63
CA TYR A 83 -7.49 3.88 -21.75
C TYR A 83 -7.44 4.98 -22.81
N ALA A 84 -6.21 5.35 -23.18
CA ALA A 84 -5.95 6.35 -24.21
C ALA A 84 -5.07 5.77 -25.31
N HIS A 85 -5.25 6.26 -26.53
CA HIS A 85 -4.37 5.94 -27.64
C HIS A 85 -3.48 7.15 -27.92
N GLU A 86 -2.16 6.95 -27.81
CA GLU A 86 -1.17 7.99 -28.03
C GLU A 86 -0.20 7.54 -29.13
N GLY A 87 -0.54 7.88 -30.38
CA GLY A 87 0.22 7.46 -31.56
C GLY A 87 0.16 5.94 -31.76
N GLU A 88 1.30 5.26 -31.66
CA GLU A 88 1.38 3.79 -31.78
C GLU A 88 1.18 3.05 -30.44
N TYR A 89 1.09 3.79 -29.34
CA TYR A 89 0.96 3.23 -28.00
C TYR A 89 -0.49 3.22 -27.53
N VAL A 90 -0.84 2.20 -26.75
CA VAL A 90 -2.04 2.19 -25.92
C VAL A 90 -1.60 2.40 -24.48
N GLU A 91 -2.06 3.48 -23.88
CA GLU A 91 -1.91 3.78 -22.46
C GLU A 91 -3.12 3.23 -21.72
N GLY A 92 -2.88 2.48 -20.66
CA GLY A 92 -3.89 2.11 -19.67
C GLY A 92 -3.48 2.67 -18.33
N CYS A 93 -4.33 3.48 -17.71
CA CYS A 93 -4.12 4.05 -16.38
C CYS A 93 -5.15 3.49 -15.39
N ALA A 94 -4.71 3.21 -14.17
CA ALA A 94 -5.56 2.87 -13.04
C ALA A 94 -5.47 3.99 -11.99
N ILE A 95 -6.61 4.47 -11.53
CA ILE A 95 -6.76 5.55 -10.55
C ILE A 95 -7.57 5.03 -9.38
N TRP A 96 -7.04 5.16 -8.17
CA TRP A 96 -7.74 4.72 -6.96
C TRP A 96 -7.34 5.56 -5.75
N GLN A 97 -8.12 5.45 -4.69
CA GLN A 97 -7.76 6.02 -3.39
C GLN A 97 -7.15 4.93 -2.51
N ASN A 98 -5.91 5.14 -2.05
CA ASN A 98 -5.20 4.17 -1.21
C ASN A 98 -5.65 4.22 0.27
N VAL A 99 -5.08 3.34 1.10
CA VAL A 99 -5.33 3.29 2.56
C VAL A 99 -4.98 4.58 3.32
N ARG A 100 -4.16 5.47 2.75
CA ARG A 100 -3.83 6.81 3.28
C ARG A 100 -4.80 7.89 2.84
N LYS A 101 -5.85 7.52 2.10
CA LYS A 101 -6.82 8.44 1.49
C LYS A 101 -6.21 9.36 0.43
N THR A 102 -5.03 9.01 -0.10
CA THR A 102 -4.43 9.75 -1.22
C THR A 102 -4.80 9.06 -2.52
N ASN A 103 -5.06 9.87 -3.56
CA ASN A 103 -5.30 9.35 -4.90
C ASN A 103 -3.97 8.92 -5.51
N GLU A 104 -3.92 7.68 -5.96
CA GLU A 104 -2.80 7.07 -6.67
C GLU A 104 -3.20 6.88 -8.14
N THR A 105 -2.22 7.04 -9.01
CA THR A 105 -2.38 6.78 -10.45
C THR A 105 -1.22 5.92 -10.92
N LEU A 106 -1.54 4.86 -11.66
CA LEU A 106 -0.56 3.95 -12.23
C LEU A 106 -0.89 3.73 -13.70
N CYS A 107 0.04 4.10 -14.58
CA CYS A 107 -0.12 3.93 -16.02
C CYS A 107 0.88 2.91 -16.57
N ILE A 108 0.43 2.13 -17.54
CA ILE A 108 1.24 1.24 -18.34
C ILE A 108 1.01 1.54 -19.82
N TYR A 109 2.07 1.35 -20.61
CA TYR A 109 2.05 1.58 -22.05
C TYR A 109 2.34 0.26 -22.77
N GLY A 110 1.57 -0.03 -23.80
CA GLY A 110 1.81 -1.16 -24.69
C GLY A 110 1.87 -0.72 -26.14
N ILE A 111 2.71 -1.38 -26.93
CA ILE A 111 2.75 -1.22 -28.39
C ILE A 111 1.86 -2.31 -28.98
N LYS A 112 1.07 -1.98 -30.00
CA LYS A 112 0.35 -2.98 -30.78
C LYS A 112 1.35 -3.74 -31.65
N GLU A 113 1.37 -5.06 -31.53
CA GLU A 113 2.13 -5.94 -32.44
C GLU A 113 1.41 -6.11 -33.78
#